data_AF-A0A842WWC8-F1
#
_entry.id   AF-A0A842WWC8-F1
#
_cell.length_a   1.000
_cell.length_b   1.000
_cell.length_c   1.000
_cell.angle_alpha   90.00
_cell.angle_beta   90.00
_cell.angle_gamma   90.00
#
_symmetry.space_group_name_H-M   'P 1'
#
loop_
_entity.id
_entity.type
_entity.pdbx_description
1 polymer ?
#
loop_
_entity_poly.entity_id
_entity_poly.type
_entity_poly.pdbx_seq_one_letter_code
_entity_poly.pdbx_strand_id
1 'polypeptide(L)'
;MTAYNKLMSLIKEIYVLNSAAGIIQWDQETYMPPKGIRLRSEQLSLLGMLAHRKMTSTQLGQYLDEAMKNFDDFDEVEKRNLILFKKEYDIQTVIPEELVGQIAKQRVVSVETWKKAKAANDWKMFQPELEKMVELSVKRAELTMDVIEASTPYNAMIDTFEPKMTADAIDKVFSELRDGLVPLTKKYSDISAEIDDSFLSRIVPIEKQRIMATELANIAGYDTTSDEAGGRIDEVEHPFTTGYYDDVRITVKYHPENVSSMIYAILHEAGHALYEQNLNSDWMFQPIGSASSYGVHESQSRFLENMIGRSPEFLQYYLPQFRNQTGGLFADVKDDLLLQSFNLVKPSLIRIEADEVTYSLHVIIRFEIEKALFSGKIDIGDLPQFWNEKYEEYLGVQVPNDSRGVMQDTHWASGYYGYFPSYALGNVFDGMWLSALNKDVPDWRESVKEGKLNPAMDWMKKNVHHHSNMYDPLDLVKVVTGSEMSAKPFLKYLENKFEKIF
;
A
#
# COMPACT_ATOMS: atom_id res chain seq x y z
N MET A 1 17.94 -35.75 -2.79
CA MET A 1 17.40 -34.39 -2.58
C MET A 1 16.97 -34.31 -1.12
N THR A 2 17.50 -33.35 -0.36
CA THR A 2 17.18 -33.14 1.07
C THR A 2 15.71 -32.78 1.27
N ALA A 3 15.18 -32.89 2.49
CA ALA A 3 13.81 -32.48 2.81
C ALA A 3 13.56 -31.01 2.44
N TYR A 4 14.51 -30.13 2.75
CA TYR A 4 14.48 -28.71 2.37
C TYR A 4 14.35 -28.50 0.85
N ASN A 5 15.18 -29.20 0.04
CA ASN A 5 15.11 -29.04 -1.41
C ASN A 5 13.78 -29.56 -2.00
N LYS A 6 13.20 -30.62 -1.41
CA LYS A 6 11.87 -31.10 -1.79
C LYS A 6 10.77 -30.09 -1.39
N LEU A 7 10.89 -29.49 -0.21
CA LEU A 7 9.99 -28.43 0.26
C LEU A 7 10.03 -27.22 -0.68
N MET A 8 11.22 -26.70 -1.00
CA MET A 8 11.38 -25.57 -1.93
C MET A 8 10.81 -25.87 -3.32
N SER A 9 10.91 -27.12 -3.80
CA SER A 9 10.29 -27.52 -5.06
C SER A 9 8.76 -27.41 -5.03
N LEU A 10 8.12 -27.80 -3.93
CA LEU A 10 6.66 -27.68 -3.77
C LEU A 10 6.23 -26.22 -3.60
N ILE A 11 7.01 -25.44 -2.86
CA ILE A 11 6.76 -24.00 -2.68
C ILE A 11 6.81 -23.28 -4.03
N LYS A 12 7.81 -23.56 -4.86
CA LYS A 12 7.90 -23.02 -6.22
C LYS A 12 6.62 -23.25 -7.02
N GLU A 13 6.03 -24.44 -6.95
CA GLU A 13 4.77 -24.72 -7.64
C GLU A 13 3.61 -23.84 -7.13
N ILE A 14 3.56 -23.56 -5.83
CA ILE A 14 2.55 -22.67 -5.23
C ILE A 14 2.75 -21.23 -5.74
N TYR A 15 3.99 -20.73 -5.76
CA TYR A 15 4.30 -19.40 -6.28
C TYR A 15 3.90 -19.25 -7.76
N VAL A 16 4.17 -20.26 -8.58
CA VAL A 16 3.79 -20.24 -10.01
C VAL A 16 2.26 -20.26 -10.19
N LEU A 17 1.53 -21.01 -9.35
CA LEU A 17 0.06 -21.00 -9.39
C LEU A 17 -0.50 -19.63 -8.99
N ASN A 18 0.06 -19.03 -7.94
CA ASN A 18 -0.37 -17.73 -7.45
C ASN A 18 -0.03 -16.61 -8.44
N SER A 19 1.14 -16.65 -9.09
CA SER A 19 1.49 -15.66 -10.13
C SER A 19 0.55 -15.76 -11.34
N ALA A 20 0.18 -16.98 -11.75
CA ALA A 20 -0.81 -17.19 -12.81
C ALA A 20 -2.20 -16.63 -12.40
N ALA A 21 -2.62 -16.84 -11.16
CA ALA A 21 -3.85 -16.26 -10.63
C ALA A 21 -3.79 -14.72 -10.64
N GLY A 22 -2.65 -14.13 -10.28
CA GLY A 22 -2.42 -12.68 -10.33
C GLY A 22 -2.62 -12.09 -11.73
N ILE A 23 -2.08 -12.73 -12.77
CA ILE A 23 -2.29 -12.28 -14.17
C ILE A 23 -3.75 -12.42 -14.61
N ILE A 24 -4.42 -13.50 -14.18
CA ILE A 24 -5.85 -13.71 -14.48
C ILE A 24 -6.73 -12.66 -13.77
N GLN A 25 -6.35 -12.26 -12.55
CA GLN A 25 -6.99 -11.17 -11.82
C GLN A 25 -6.73 -9.82 -12.50
N TRP A 26 -5.49 -9.54 -12.92
CA TRP A 26 -5.17 -8.34 -13.70
C TRP A 26 -6.03 -8.23 -14.96
N ASP A 27 -6.20 -9.34 -15.70
CA ASP A 27 -7.02 -9.35 -16.91
C ASP A 27 -8.50 -9.09 -16.58
N GLN A 28 -8.95 -9.49 -15.39
CA GLN A 28 -10.34 -9.30 -14.95
C GLN A 28 -10.67 -7.82 -14.82
N GLU A 29 -9.72 -7.04 -14.32
CA GLU A 29 -9.87 -5.60 -14.07
C GLU A 29 -9.57 -4.74 -15.31
N THR A 30 -8.95 -5.30 -16.35
CA THR A 30 -8.49 -4.55 -17.54
C THR A 30 -9.21 -4.92 -18.83
N TYR A 31 -9.05 -6.16 -19.31
CA TYR A 31 -9.40 -6.55 -20.67
C TYR A 31 -10.52 -7.60 -20.77
N MET A 32 -10.92 -8.21 -19.65
CA MET A 32 -11.92 -9.27 -19.64
C MET A 32 -13.24 -8.79 -20.26
N PRO A 33 -13.77 -9.47 -21.30
CA PRO A 33 -15.08 -9.16 -21.84
C PRO A 33 -16.18 -9.32 -20.77
N PRO A 34 -17.25 -8.50 -20.75
CA PRO A 34 -18.28 -8.56 -19.71
C PRO A 34 -18.92 -9.94 -19.50
N LYS A 35 -19.04 -10.76 -20.56
CA LYS A 35 -19.59 -12.12 -20.50
C LYS A 35 -18.64 -13.15 -19.85
N GLY A 36 -17.36 -12.79 -19.66
CA GLY A 36 -16.29 -13.67 -19.18
C GLY A 36 -16.37 -13.99 -17.68
N ILE A 37 -17.11 -13.21 -16.89
CA ILE A 37 -17.12 -13.26 -15.43
C ILE A 37 -17.33 -14.67 -14.85
N ARG A 38 -18.21 -15.48 -15.46
CA ARG A 38 -18.46 -16.86 -14.99
C ARG A 38 -17.22 -17.74 -15.13
N LEU A 39 -16.60 -17.78 -16.32
CA LEU A 39 -15.41 -18.61 -16.53
C LEU A 39 -14.23 -18.08 -15.71
N ARG A 40 -14.08 -16.75 -15.61
CA ARG A 40 -13.05 -16.11 -14.79
C ARG A 40 -13.13 -16.53 -13.32
N SER A 41 -14.34 -16.52 -12.77
CA SER A 41 -14.58 -16.95 -11.39
C SER A 41 -14.19 -18.42 -11.19
N GLU A 42 -14.49 -19.31 -12.14
CA GLU A 42 -14.09 -20.73 -12.08
C GLU A 42 -12.57 -20.92 -12.17
N GLN A 43 -11.89 -20.15 -13.04
CA GLN A 43 -10.42 -20.19 -13.17
C GLN A 43 -9.72 -19.79 -11.87
N LEU A 44 -10.11 -18.64 -11.31
CA LEU A 44 -9.52 -18.13 -10.06
C LEU A 44 -9.84 -19.06 -8.88
N SER A 45 -11.07 -19.58 -8.79
CA SER A 45 -11.48 -20.55 -7.77
C SER A 45 -10.65 -21.83 -7.84
N LEU A 46 -10.49 -22.41 -9.03
CA LEU A 46 -9.70 -23.63 -9.22
C LEU A 46 -8.23 -23.41 -8.85
N LEU A 47 -7.61 -22.32 -9.30
CA LEU A 47 -6.21 -22.00 -8.99
C LEU A 47 -6.01 -21.81 -7.48
N GLY A 48 -6.89 -21.04 -6.83
CA GLY A 48 -6.86 -20.86 -5.37
C GLY A 48 -7.01 -22.18 -4.62
N MET A 49 -7.94 -23.05 -5.03
CA MET A 49 -8.10 -24.38 -4.46
C MET A 49 -6.86 -25.26 -4.62
N LEU A 50 -6.23 -25.24 -5.80
CA LEU A 50 -5.01 -26.02 -6.07
C LEU A 50 -3.83 -25.52 -5.22
N ALA A 51 -3.65 -24.20 -5.13
CA ALA A 51 -2.62 -23.59 -4.30
C ALA A 51 -2.84 -23.91 -2.81
N HIS A 52 -4.07 -23.72 -2.30
CA HIS A 52 -4.40 -24.03 -0.91
C HIS A 52 -4.22 -25.51 -0.58
N ARG A 53 -4.70 -26.43 -1.43
CA ARG A 53 -4.51 -27.88 -1.22
C ARG A 53 -3.03 -28.27 -1.18
N LYS A 54 -2.18 -27.63 -1.98
CA LYS A 54 -0.73 -27.86 -1.94
C LYS A 54 -0.15 -27.34 -0.63
N MET A 55 -0.47 -26.11 -0.26
CA MET A 55 -0.03 -25.46 0.98
C MET A 55 -0.36 -26.31 2.21
N THR A 56 -1.57 -26.87 2.29
CA THR A 56 -2.02 -27.66 3.45
C THR A 56 -1.80 -29.16 3.31
N SER A 57 -1.04 -29.61 2.31
CA SER A 57 -0.86 -31.05 2.07
C SER A 57 0.00 -31.72 3.15
N THR A 58 -0.36 -32.96 3.51
CA THR A 58 0.40 -33.76 4.49
C THR A 58 1.86 -33.97 4.07
N GLN A 59 2.11 -34.15 2.78
CA GLN A 59 3.47 -34.34 2.27
C GLN A 59 4.33 -33.10 2.48
N LEU A 60 3.78 -31.91 2.22
CA LEU A 60 4.48 -30.65 2.43
C LEU A 60 4.79 -30.44 3.92
N GLY A 61 3.81 -30.70 4.80
CA GLY A 61 4.02 -30.66 6.26
C GLY A 61 5.12 -31.62 6.72
N GLN A 62 5.17 -32.84 6.19
CA GLN A 62 6.23 -33.80 6.52
C GLN A 62 7.63 -33.30 6.15
N TYR A 63 7.79 -32.68 4.97
CA TYR A 63 9.09 -32.12 4.56
C TYR A 63 9.46 -30.89 5.38
N LEU A 64 8.49 -30.06 5.75
CA LEU A 64 8.69 -28.93 6.64
C LEU A 64 9.17 -29.40 8.02
N ASP A 65 8.47 -30.35 8.64
CA ASP A 65 8.86 -30.92 9.94
C ASP A 65 10.23 -31.59 9.90
N GLU A 66 10.55 -32.31 8.82
CA GLU A 66 11.87 -32.93 8.64
C GLU A 66 12.98 -31.89 8.46
N ALA A 67 12.71 -30.81 7.71
CA ALA A 67 13.65 -29.69 7.59
C ALA A 67 13.86 -29.00 8.94
N MET A 68 12.79 -28.67 9.67
CA MET A 68 12.86 -28.00 10.99
C MET A 68 13.69 -28.77 12.04
N LYS A 69 13.82 -30.10 11.93
CA LYS A 69 14.68 -30.89 12.83
C LYS A 69 16.18 -30.59 12.69
N ASN A 70 16.60 -30.14 11.51
CA ASN A 70 17.99 -29.77 11.22
C ASN A 70 18.12 -28.24 11.08
N PHE A 71 17.24 -27.47 11.74
CA PHE A 71 17.16 -26.02 11.60
C PHE A 71 18.52 -25.32 11.82
N ASP A 72 19.28 -25.78 12.81
CA ASP A 72 20.56 -25.19 13.19
C ASP A 72 21.68 -25.40 12.15
N ASP A 73 21.53 -26.40 11.26
CA ASP A 73 22.51 -26.73 10.22
C ASP A 73 22.37 -25.85 8.97
N PHE A 74 21.27 -25.11 8.84
CA PHE A 74 20.98 -24.25 7.69
C PHE A 74 21.64 -22.88 7.78
N ASP A 75 21.88 -22.27 6.63
CA ASP A 75 22.30 -20.87 6.55
C ASP A 75 21.15 -19.90 6.89
N GLU A 76 21.46 -18.60 6.96
CA GLU A 76 20.47 -17.59 7.35
C GLU A 76 19.30 -17.44 6.37
N VAL A 77 19.54 -17.65 5.07
CA VAL A 77 18.48 -17.57 4.04
C VAL A 77 17.55 -18.78 4.17
N GLU A 78 18.12 -19.96 4.29
CA GLU A 78 17.39 -21.21 4.50
C GLU A 78 16.59 -21.18 5.80
N LYS A 79 17.16 -20.66 6.89
CA LYS A 79 16.46 -20.45 8.16
C LYS A 79 15.29 -19.49 8.01
N ARG A 80 15.49 -18.34 7.36
CA ARG A 80 14.42 -17.37 7.14
C ARG A 80 13.30 -17.94 6.28
N ASN A 81 13.61 -18.71 5.24
CA ASN A 81 12.61 -19.43 4.45
C ASN A 81 11.76 -20.38 5.31
N LEU A 82 12.40 -21.15 6.18
CA LEU A 82 11.71 -22.07 7.07
C LEU A 82 10.82 -21.33 8.08
N ILE A 83 11.28 -20.22 8.66
CA ILE A 83 10.50 -19.39 9.59
C ILE A 83 9.25 -18.84 8.89
N LEU A 84 9.43 -18.18 7.75
CA LEU A 84 8.33 -17.56 6.99
C LEU A 84 7.31 -18.62 6.57
N PHE A 85 7.80 -19.75 6.04
CA PHE A 85 6.93 -20.79 5.53
C PHE A 85 6.22 -21.56 6.64
N LYS A 86 6.88 -21.80 7.78
CA LYS A 86 6.26 -22.43 8.95
C LYS A 86 5.10 -21.60 9.47
N LYS A 87 5.30 -20.29 9.61
CA LYS A 87 4.25 -19.34 10.00
C LYS A 87 3.05 -19.45 9.04
N GLU A 88 3.28 -19.37 7.74
CA GLU A 88 2.20 -19.44 6.76
C GLU A 88 1.49 -20.81 6.80
N TYR A 89 2.23 -21.91 6.85
CA TYR A 89 1.67 -23.26 6.94
C TYR A 89 0.78 -23.44 8.17
N ASP A 90 1.25 -22.99 9.33
CA ASP A 90 0.51 -23.09 10.59
C ASP A 90 -0.77 -22.25 10.56
N ILE A 91 -0.72 -21.02 10.04
CA ILE A 91 -1.91 -20.17 9.85
C ILE A 91 -2.93 -20.86 8.95
N GLN A 92 -2.49 -21.43 7.83
CA GLN A 92 -3.38 -22.06 6.85
C GLN A 92 -3.97 -23.38 7.35
N THR A 93 -3.37 -24.01 8.36
CA THR A 93 -3.82 -25.31 8.91
C THR A 93 -4.59 -25.19 10.23
N VAL A 94 -4.41 -24.10 10.99
CA VAL A 94 -5.13 -23.88 12.25
C VAL A 94 -6.58 -23.43 12.05
N ILE A 95 -6.88 -22.77 10.93
CA ILE A 95 -8.21 -22.23 10.64
C ILE A 95 -9.11 -23.34 10.06
N PRO A 96 -10.26 -23.66 10.68
CA PRO A 96 -11.18 -24.64 10.14
C PRO A 96 -11.77 -24.22 8.78
N GLU A 97 -11.88 -25.16 7.84
CA GLU A 97 -12.47 -24.94 6.51
C GLU A 97 -13.87 -24.31 6.57
N GLU A 98 -14.68 -24.70 7.57
CA GLU A 98 -16.00 -24.10 7.79
C GLU A 98 -15.91 -22.60 8.05
N LEU A 99 -14.98 -22.15 8.89
CA LEU A 99 -14.80 -20.73 9.21
C LEU A 99 -14.29 -19.96 7.99
N VAL A 100 -13.37 -20.53 7.21
CA VAL A 100 -12.92 -19.95 5.93
C VAL A 100 -14.12 -19.72 5.00
N GLY A 101 -14.99 -20.73 4.85
CA GLY A 101 -16.21 -20.62 4.04
C GLY A 101 -17.21 -19.59 4.56
N GLN A 102 -17.40 -19.50 5.88
CA GLN A 102 -18.26 -18.49 6.50
C GLN A 102 -17.76 -17.06 6.25
N ILE A 103 -16.45 -16.82 6.41
CA ILE A 103 -15.81 -15.53 6.13
C ILE A 103 -15.95 -15.15 4.66
N ALA A 104 -15.64 -16.08 3.74
CA ALA A 104 -15.72 -15.82 2.31
C ALA A 104 -17.15 -15.45 1.87
N LYS A 105 -18.16 -16.16 2.39
CA LYS A 105 -19.57 -15.85 2.13
C LYS A 105 -19.97 -14.52 2.74
N GLN A 106 -19.61 -14.25 3.99
CA GLN A 106 -19.97 -13.00 4.66
C GLN A 106 -19.34 -11.79 3.98
N ARG A 107 -18.09 -11.89 3.51
CA ARG A 107 -17.42 -10.83 2.74
C ARG A 107 -18.26 -10.41 1.52
N VAL A 108 -18.77 -11.37 0.74
CA VAL A 108 -19.60 -11.06 -0.44
C VAL A 108 -20.89 -10.35 -0.03
N VAL A 109 -21.59 -10.86 0.99
CA VAL A 109 -22.84 -10.25 1.48
C VAL A 109 -22.59 -8.84 2.02
N SER A 110 -21.56 -8.69 2.83
CA SER A 110 -21.15 -7.43 3.46
C SER A 110 -20.78 -6.37 2.43
N VAL A 111 -19.95 -6.70 1.43
CA VAL A 111 -19.56 -5.75 0.36
C VAL A 111 -20.75 -5.34 -0.51
N GLU A 112 -21.61 -6.28 -0.90
CA GLU A 112 -22.79 -5.95 -1.72
C GLU A 112 -23.83 -5.13 -0.96
N THR A 113 -23.98 -5.39 0.34
CA THR A 113 -24.85 -4.59 1.21
C THR A 113 -24.25 -3.20 1.44
N TRP A 114 -22.94 -3.10 1.68
CA TRP A 114 -22.22 -1.84 1.80
C TRP A 114 -22.39 -0.97 0.55
N LYS A 115 -22.27 -1.51 -0.67
CA LYS A 115 -22.49 -0.75 -1.92
C LYS A 115 -23.89 -0.12 -1.94
N LYS A 116 -24.92 -0.89 -1.60
CA LYS A 116 -26.32 -0.43 -1.56
C LYS A 116 -26.54 0.61 -0.45
N ALA A 117 -26.04 0.33 0.74
CA ALA A 117 -26.14 1.21 1.90
C ALA A 117 -25.43 2.54 1.66
N LYS A 118 -24.22 2.53 1.10
CA LYS A 118 -23.47 3.74 0.71
C LYS A 118 -24.21 4.54 -0.35
N ALA A 119 -24.78 3.90 -1.38
CA ALA A 119 -25.58 4.60 -2.39
C ALA A 119 -26.87 5.21 -1.81
N ALA A 120 -27.48 4.56 -0.82
CA ALA A 120 -28.72 4.99 -0.17
C ALA A 120 -28.50 5.92 1.04
N ASN A 121 -27.26 6.10 1.50
CA ASN A 121 -26.94 6.71 2.79
C ASN A 121 -27.70 6.07 3.97
N ASP A 122 -27.65 4.74 4.05
CA ASP A 122 -28.37 3.95 5.05
C ASP A 122 -27.41 3.07 5.86
N TRP A 123 -26.80 3.65 6.90
CA TRP A 123 -25.92 2.91 7.82
C TRP A 123 -26.62 1.71 8.48
N LYS A 124 -27.90 1.83 8.81
CA LYS A 124 -28.66 0.76 9.49
C LYS A 124 -28.82 -0.48 8.62
N MET A 125 -28.83 -0.31 7.29
CA MET A 125 -28.80 -1.42 6.35
C MET A 125 -27.48 -2.21 6.42
N PHE A 126 -26.35 -1.52 6.62
CA PHE A 126 -25.03 -2.14 6.61
C PHE A 126 -24.59 -2.68 7.98
N GLN A 127 -24.95 -2.00 9.07
CA GLN A 127 -24.51 -2.31 10.42
C GLN A 127 -24.58 -3.81 10.79
N PRO A 128 -25.70 -4.55 10.55
CA PRO A 128 -25.78 -5.97 10.92
C PRO A 128 -24.77 -6.85 10.17
N GLU A 129 -24.48 -6.53 8.91
CA GLU A 129 -23.53 -7.29 8.10
C GLU A 129 -22.08 -7.01 8.53
N LEU A 130 -21.80 -5.79 8.97
CA LEU A 130 -20.52 -5.42 9.55
C LEU A 130 -20.30 -6.09 10.91
N GLU A 131 -21.31 -6.09 11.80
CA GLU A 131 -21.27 -6.82 13.07
C GLU A 131 -20.92 -8.30 12.84
N LYS A 132 -21.56 -8.94 11.86
CA LYS A 132 -21.25 -10.34 11.53
C LYS A 132 -19.84 -10.52 10.97
N MET A 133 -19.38 -9.61 10.12
CA MET A 133 -18.02 -9.65 9.58
C MET A 133 -16.97 -9.50 10.69
N VAL A 134 -17.17 -8.57 11.63
CA VAL A 134 -16.29 -8.39 12.80
C VAL A 134 -16.25 -9.64 13.67
N GLU A 135 -17.39 -10.24 13.99
CA GLU A 135 -17.47 -11.49 14.77
C GLU A 135 -16.63 -12.62 14.14
N LEU A 136 -16.75 -12.81 12.82
CA LEU A 136 -16.01 -13.84 12.10
C LEU A 136 -14.51 -13.53 12.01
N SER A 137 -14.15 -12.26 11.82
CA SER A 137 -12.74 -11.83 11.80
C SER A 137 -12.07 -12.03 13.16
N VAL A 138 -12.75 -11.72 14.27
CA VAL A 138 -12.25 -11.96 15.63
C VAL A 138 -12.00 -13.45 15.85
N LYS A 139 -12.96 -14.33 15.51
CA LYS A 139 -12.78 -15.79 15.60
C LYS A 139 -11.57 -16.29 14.83
N ARG A 140 -11.35 -15.77 13.61
CA ARG A 140 -10.16 -16.11 12.83
C ARG A 140 -8.88 -15.66 13.53
N ALA A 141 -8.86 -14.42 14.02
CA ALA A 141 -7.70 -13.84 14.68
C ALA A 141 -7.32 -14.63 15.94
N GLU A 142 -8.30 -14.96 16.79
CA GLU A 142 -8.11 -15.76 18.01
C GLU A 142 -7.45 -17.12 17.72
N LEU A 143 -7.85 -17.80 16.64
CA LEU A 143 -7.25 -19.08 16.25
C LEU A 143 -5.79 -18.95 15.79
N THR A 144 -5.41 -17.80 15.25
CA THR A 144 -4.04 -17.57 14.76
C THR A 144 -3.11 -17.00 15.82
N MET A 145 -3.62 -16.45 16.93
CA MET A 145 -2.82 -15.73 17.94
C MET A 145 -1.63 -16.53 18.45
N ASP A 146 -1.82 -17.81 18.78
CA ASP A 146 -0.75 -18.67 19.30
C ASP A 146 0.35 -18.94 18.26
N VAL A 147 -0.02 -19.00 16.97
CA VAL A 147 0.92 -19.27 15.87
C VAL A 147 1.89 -18.10 15.67
N ILE A 148 1.40 -16.87 15.84
CA ILE A 148 2.15 -15.64 15.58
C ILE A 148 2.53 -14.89 16.86
N GLU A 149 2.33 -15.52 18.01
CA GLU A 149 2.65 -14.98 19.34
C GLU A 149 1.97 -13.61 19.61
N ALA A 150 0.77 -13.41 19.05
CA ALA A 150 0.04 -12.15 19.20
C ALA A 150 -0.69 -12.10 20.56
N SER A 151 -0.53 -10.98 21.27
CA SER A 151 -1.15 -10.77 22.59
C SER A 151 -2.63 -10.40 22.55
N THR A 152 -3.15 -9.97 21.39
CA THR A 152 -4.57 -9.63 21.21
C THR A 152 -5.05 -10.03 19.81
N PRO A 153 -6.36 -10.23 19.59
CA PRO A 153 -6.90 -10.48 18.26
C PRO A 153 -6.56 -9.36 17.27
N TYR A 154 -6.53 -8.10 17.72
CA TYR A 154 -6.18 -6.99 16.83
C TYR A 154 -4.70 -7.03 16.40
N ASN A 155 -3.79 -7.40 17.30
CA ASN A 155 -2.39 -7.63 16.92
C ASN A 155 -2.26 -8.77 15.91
N ALA A 156 -3.08 -9.83 16.01
CA ALA A 156 -3.11 -10.89 15.01
C ALA A 156 -3.60 -10.42 13.63
N MET A 157 -4.57 -9.51 13.61
CA MET A 157 -5.04 -8.88 12.36
C MET A 157 -3.98 -7.96 11.75
N ILE A 158 -3.27 -7.17 12.58
CA ILE A 158 -2.15 -6.31 12.14
C ILE A 158 -1.01 -7.16 11.54
N ASP A 159 -0.62 -8.25 12.21
CA ASP A 159 0.50 -9.11 11.79
C ASP A 159 0.32 -9.72 10.39
N THR A 160 -0.92 -9.82 9.91
CA THR A 160 -1.22 -10.24 8.52
C THR A 160 -0.65 -9.28 7.49
N PHE A 161 -0.53 -7.99 7.82
CA PHE A 161 -0.10 -6.92 6.91
C PHE A 161 1.27 -6.34 7.29
N GLU A 162 1.55 -6.31 8.58
CA GLU A 162 2.76 -5.78 9.21
C GLU A 162 3.33 -6.80 10.21
N PRO A 163 4.11 -7.80 9.75
CA PRO A 163 4.59 -8.88 10.60
C PRO A 163 5.31 -8.37 11.86
N LYS A 164 4.96 -8.97 13.02
CA LYS A 164 5.46 -8.62 14.37
C LYS A 164 5.16 -7.19 14.84
N MET A 165 4.38 -6.42 14.10
CA MET A 165 3.92 -5.11 14.55
C MET A 165 2.79 -5.27 15.56
N THR A 166 2.72 -4.37 16.53
CA THR A 166 1.64 -4.34 17.54
C THR A 166 0.88 -3.03 17.49
N ALA A 167 -0.38 -3.05 17.92
CA ALA A 167 -1.18 -1.86 18.07
C ALA A 167 -0.51 -0.82 18.98
N ASP A 168 0.20 -1.23 20.03
CA ASP A 168 0.90 -0.29 20.92
C ASP A 168 2.10 0.38 20.25
N ALA A 169 2.86 -0.37 19.43
CA ALA A 169 3.95 0.19 18.64
C ALA A 169 3.44 1.21 17.60
N ILE A 170 2.34 0.87 16.92
CA ILE A 170 1.68 1.76 15.95
C ILE A 170 1.16 3.01 16.67
N ASP A 171 0.43 2.85 17.79
CA ASP A 171 -0.18 3.95 18.54
C ASP A 171 0.84 4.98 19.01
N LYS A 172 2.02 4.53 19.46
CA LYS A 172 3.12 5.40 19.85
C LYS A 172 3.58 6.28 18.70
N VAL A 173 3.81 5.68 17.53
CA VAL A 173 4.29 6.41 16.34
C VAL A 173 3.20 7.26 15.71
N PHE A 174 1.96 6.78 15.69
CA PHE A 174 0.81 7.51 15.16
C PHE A 174 0.44 8.69 16.04
N SER A 175 0.64 8.61 17.36
CA SER A 175 0.50 9.77 18.24
C SER A 175 1.54 10.84 17.91
N GLU A 176 2.82 10.46 17.75
CA GLU A 176 3.87 11.40 17.32
C GLU A 176 3.56 12.02 15.95
N LEU A 177 3.08 11.22 14.99
CA LEU A 177 2.70 11.68 13.66
C LEU A 177 1.50 12.63 13.71
N ARG A 178 0.41 12.26 14.40
CA ARG A 178 -0.79 13.09 14.55
C ARG A 178 -0.46 14.45 15.17
N ASP A 179 0.30 14.45 16.26
CA ASP A 179 0.61 15.66 17.02
C ASP A 179 1.45 16.65 16.19
N GLY A 180 2.24 16.15 15.22
CA GLY A 180 2.95 16.98 14.24
C GLY A 180 2.10 17.38 13.04
N LEU A 181 1.26 16.48 12.51
CA LEU A 181 0.47 16.74 11.30
C LEU A 181 -0.68 17.71 11.53
N VAL A 182 -1.42 17.63 12.64
CA VAL A 182 -2.59 18.52 12.87
C VAL A 182 -2.20 20.01 12.82
N PRO A 183 -1.11 20.46 13.47
CA PRO A 183 -0.63 21.84 13.32
C PRO A 183 -0.21 22.20 11.89
N LEU A 184 0.47 21.29 11.18
CA LEU A 184 0.90 21.51 9.79
C LEU A 184 -0.29 21.62 8.84
N THR A 185 -1.29 20.76 9.02
CA THR A 185 -2.56 20.81 8.30
C THR A 185 -3.18 22.20 8.42
N LYS A 186 -3.37 22.69 9.65
CA LYS A 186 -3.95 24.02 9.87
C LYS A 186 -3.12 25.13 9.23
N LYS A 187 -1.80 25.10 9.41
CA LYS A 187 -0.90 26.14 8.87
C LYS A 187 -1.00 26.22 7.34
N TYR A 188 -0.86 25.10 6.66
CA TYR A 188 -0.75 25.09 5.20
C TYR A 188 -2.11 25.04 4.50
N SER A 189 -3.20 24.64 5.17
CA SER A 189 -4.55 24.78 4.62
C SER A 189 -4.96 26.23 4.45
N ASP A 190 -4.64 27.08 5.44
CA ASP A 190 -4.95 28.52 5.39
C ASP A 190 -4.20 29.20 4.23
N ILE A 191 -2.94 28.81 4.01
CA ILE A 191 -2.14 29.32 2.88
C ILE A 191 -2.68 28.78 1.55
N SER A 192 -2.97 27.48 1.47
CA SER A 192 -3.47 26.83 0.25
C SER A 192 -4.82 27.37 -0.20
N ALA A 193 -5.64 27.91 0.71
CA ALA A 193 -6.94 28.50 0.40
C ALA A 193 -6.84 29.77 -0.47
N GLU A 194 -5.70 30.47 -0.42
CA GLU A 194 -5.47 31.71 -1.18
C GLU A 194 -4.86 31.46 -2.57
N ILE A 195 -4.62 30.19 -2.94
CA ILE A 195 -3.93 29.81 -4.17
C ILE A 195 -4.96 29.39 -5.22
N ASP A 196 -4.94 30.10 -6.35
CA ASP A 196 -5.79 29.76 -7.50
C ASP A 196 -5.23 28.53 -8.22
N ASP A 197 -5.90 27.39 -8.04
CA ASP A 197 -5.61 26.12 -8.70
C ASP A 197 -6.62 25.76 -9.80
N SER A 198 -7.49 26.70 -10.20
CA SER A 198 -8.54 26.47 -11.20
C SER A 198 -8.01 25.99 -12.55
N PHE A 199 -6.75 26.31 -12.88
CA PHE A 199 -6.11 25.83 -14.10
C PHE A 199 -5.84 24.32 -14.08
N LEU A 200 -5.79 23.65 -12.91
CA LEU A 200 -5.62 22.20 -12.83
C LEU A 200 -6.78 21.45 -13.49
N SER A 201 -7.96 22.08 -13.59
CA SER A 201 -9.13 21.52 -14.26
C SER A 201 -9.15 21.70 -15.78
N ARG A 202 -8.09 22.26 -16.37
CA ARG A 202 -7.97 22.41 -17.83
C ARG A 202 -7.89 21.02 -18.47
N ILE A 203 -8.61 20.85 -19.57
CA ILE A 203 -8.74 19.55 -20.23
C ILE A 203 -7.45 19.17 -20.96
N VAL A 204 -6.78 18.11 -20.48
CA VAL A 204 -5.67 17.44 -21.18
C VAL A 204 -6.22 16.16 -21.82
N PRO A 205 -6.25 16.04 -23.16
CA PRO A 205 -6.74 14.84 -23.84
C PRO A 205 -6.06 13.55 -23.35
N ILE A 206 -6.84 12.48 -23.20
CA ILE A 206 -6.35 11.19 -22.67
C ILE A 206 -5.15 10.66 -23.47
N GLU A 207 -5.16 10.78 -24.80
CA GLU A 207 -4.01 10.35 -25.62
C GLU A 207 -2.70 11.06 -25.26
N LYS A 208 -2.77 12.33 -24.87
CA LYS A 208 -1.59 13.04 -24.36
C LYS A 208 -1.20 12.53 -22.98
N GLN A 209 -2.16 12.26 -22.10
CA GLN A 209 -1.88 11.69 -20.79
C GLN A 209 -1.22 10.31 -20.90
N ARG A 210 -1.58 9.48 -21.88
CA ARG A 210 -0.92 8.18 -22.12
C ARG A 210 0.55 8.34 -22.49
N ILE A 211 0.87 9.28 -23.36
CA ILE A 211 2.27 9.60 -23.72
C ILE A 211 3.03 10.09 -22.47
N MET A 212 2.41 10.99 -21.69
CA MET A 212 2.99 11.50 -20.45
C MET A 212 3.21 10.39 -19.42
N ALA A 213 2.28 9.45 -19.30
CA ALA A 213 2.38 8.31 -18.40
C ALA A 213 3.58 7.42 -18.74
N THR A 214 3.75 7.07 -20.02
CA THR A 214 4.92 6.29 -20.48
C THR A 214 6.23 7.04 -20.24
N GLU A 215 6.27 8.36 -20.48
CA GLU A 215 7.47 9.15 -20.22
C GLU A 215 7.80 9.24 -18.73
N LEU A 216 6.81 9.44 -17.87
CA LEU A 216 6.98 9.45 -16.41
C LEU A 216 7.45 8.09 -15.87
N ALA A 217 6.90 6.98 -16.37
CA ALA A 217 7.37 5.64 -16.04
C ALA A 217 8.85 5.46 -16.43
N ASN A 218 9.24 5.90 -17.63
CA ASN A 218 10.64 5.85 -18.06
C ASN A 218 11.55 6.75 -17.20
N ILE A 219 11.11 7.95 -16.81
CA ILE A 219 11.86 8.83 -15.89
C ILE A 219 12.03 8.17 -14.52
N ALA A 220 10.99 7.48 -14.03
CA ALA A 220 11.01 6.69 -12.80
C ALA A 220 12.01 5.52 -12.85
N GLY A 221 12.39 5.07 -14.05
CA GLY A 221 13.19 3.86 -14.26
C GLY A 221 12.36 2.59 -14.38
N TYR A 222 11.03 2.71 -14.49
CA TYR A 222 10.12 1.59 -14.75
C TYR A 222 9.93 1.44 -16.27
N ASP A 223 10.66 0.48 -16.84
CA ASP A 223 10.66 0.26 -18.29
C ASP A 223 9.44 -0.54 -18.75
N THR A 224 8.65 0.08 -19.64
CA THR A 224 7.45 -0.51 -20.24
C THR A 224 7.51 -0.58 -21.76
N THR A 225 8.65 -0.27 -22.37
CA THR A 225 8.72 -0.04 -23.82
C THR A 225 9.87 -0.72 -24.54
N SER A 226 10.98 -1.02 -23.84
CA SER A 226 12.10 -1.72 -24.47
C SER A 226 11.82 -3.22 -24.64
N ASP A 227 12.73 -3.91 -25.36
CA ASP A 227 12.67 -5.36 -25.51
C ASP A 227 12.94 -6.13 -24.19
N GLU A 228 13.48 -5.44 -23.18
CA GLU A 228 13.75 -5.96 -21.82
C GLU A 228 12.73 -5.46 -20.79
N ALA A 229 11.63 -4.82 -21.24
CA ALA A 229 10.61 -4.28 -20.36
C ALA A 229 9.95 -5.38 -19.51
N GLY A 230 10.09 -5.25 -18.18
CA GLY A 230 9.47 -6.13 -17.20
C GLY A 230 8.07 -5.68 -16.76
N GLY A 231 7.43 -4.79 -17.51
CA GLY A 231 6.16 -4.19 -17.12
C GLY A 231 5.37 -3.50 -18.23
N ARG A 232 4.19 -3.01 -17.86
CA ARG A 232 3.26 -2.28 -18.74
C ARG A 232 2.31 -1.37 -17.94
N ILE A 233 1.60 -0.50 -18.66
CA ILE A 233 0.63 0.46 -18.12
C ILE A 233 -0.73 0.21 -18.78
N ASP A 234 -1.78 0.02 -17.98
CA ASP A 234 -3.13 -0.25 -18.45
C ASP A 234 -4.19 0.61 -17.76
N GLU A 235 -5.34 0.80 -18.40
CA GLU A 235 -6.40 1.67 -17.89
C GLU A 235 -7.42 0.89 -17.05
N VAL A 236 -7.76 1.40 -15.87
CA VAL A 236 -8.73 0.80 -14.93
C VAL A 236 -9.52 1.86 -14.17
N GLU A 237 -10.53 1.44 -13.41
CA GLU A 237 -11.33 2.34 -12.55
C GLU A 237 -10.61 2.69 -11.22
N HIS A 238 -9.81 1.77 -10.68
CA HIS A 238 -9.04 1.97 -9.46
C HIS A 238 -7.60 1.52 -9.71
N PRO A 239 -6.61 2.44 -9.73
CA PRO A 239 -5.20 2.11 -9.93
C PRO A 239 -4.70 1.07 -8.93
N PHE A 240 -3.83 0.19 -9.42
CA PHE A 240 -3.11 -0.81 -8.63
C PHE A 240 -1.87 -1.32 -9.39
N THR A 241 -0.95 -1.89 -8.62
CA THR A 241 0.19 -2.66 -9.09
C THR A 241 -0.02 -4.14 -8.81
N THR A 242 0.35 -5.00 -9.76
CA THR A 242 0.32 -6.45 -9.57
C THR A 242 1.37 -7.12 -10.42
N GLY A 243 1.75 -8.34 -10.06
CA GLY A 243 2.70 -9.13 -10.83
C GLY A 243 3.81 -9.65 -9.94
N TYR A 244 4.90 -10.11 -10.54
CA TYR A 244 5.98 -10.73 -9.81
C TYR A 244 7.30 -10.67 -10.60
N TYR A 245 8.32 -10.04 -10.02
CA TYR A 245 9.67 -9.91 -10.60
C TYR A 245 9.66 -9.39 -12.05
N ASP A 246 9.83 -10.26 -13.05
CA ASP A 246 10.01 -9.88 -14.45
C ASP A 246 8.70 -9.53 -15.20
N ASP A 247 7.54 -9.69 -14.55
CA ASP A 247 6.23 -9.24 -15.08
C ASP A 247 5.47 -8.54 -13.97
N VAL A 248 5.72 -7.24 -13.80
CA VAL A 248 5.05 -6.36 -12.84
C VAL A 248 4.35 -5.26 -13.62
N ARG A 249 3.04 -5.17 -13.44
CA ARG A 249 2.14 -4.32 -14.22
C ARG A 249 1.54 -3.26 -13.32
N ILE A 250 1.46 -2.05 -13.85
CA ILE A 250 0.76 -0.95 -13.19
C ILE A 250 -0.48 -0.58 -13.98
N THR A 251 -1.44 -0.01 -13.28
CA THR A 251 -2.68 0.46 -13.89
C THR A 251 -2.98 1.89 -13.46
N VAL A 252 -3.72 2.62 -14.28
CA VAL A 252 -4.00 4.05 -14.06
C VAL A 252 -5.41 4.40 -14.52
N LYS A 253 -5.99 5.43 -13.90
CA LYS A 253 -7.22 6.05 -14.39
C LYS A 253 -6.91 7.43 -14.94
N TYR A 254 -7.33 7.71 -16.17
CA TYR A 254 -7.13 9.02 -16.79
C TYR A 254 -8.31 9.94 -16.53
N HIS A 255 -8.01 11.16 -16.11
CA HIS A 255 -8.99 12.21 -15.86
C HIS A 255 -8.68 13.40 -16.77
N PRO A 256 -9.46 13.64 -17.84
CA PRO A 256 -9.22 14.76 -18.76
C PRO A 256 -9.12 16.10 -18.02
N GLU A 257 -9.94 16.29 -17.01
CA GLU A 257 -10.04 17.47 -16.13
C GLU A 257 -9.14 17.42 -14.89
N ASN A 258 -8.23 16.44 -14.77
CA ASN A 258 -7.27 16.41 -13.68
C ASN A 258 -6.00 15.65 -14.09
N VAL A 259 -5.14 16.30 -14.86
CA VAL A 259 -3.88 15.68 -15.32
C VAL A 259 -2.96 15.29 -14.17
N SER A 260 -3.02 16.00 -13.03
CA SER A 260 -2.19 15.69 -11.86
C SER A 260 -2.49 14.32 -11.26
N SER A 261 -3.75 13.87 -11.35
CA SER A 261 -4.16 12.53 -10.90
C SER A 261 -3.37 11.44 -11.61
N MET A 262 -3.19 11.54 -12.92
CA MET A 262 -2.42 10.57 -13.70
C MET A 262 -0.93 10.64 -13.34
N ILE A 263 -0.36 11.86 -13.24
CA ILE A 263 1.06 12.05 -12.95
C ILE A 263 1.45 11.32 -11.66
N TYR A 264 0.69 11.55 -10.58
CA TYR A 264 1.00 10.97 -9.28
C TYR A 264 0.58 9.52 -9.17
N ALA A 265 -0.48 9.07 -9.85
CA ALA A 265 -0.80 7.66 -9.93
C ALA A 265 0.33 6.86 -10.61
N ILE A 266 0.89 7.35 -11.71
CA ILE A 266 2.01 6.67 -12.39
C ILE A 266 3.23 6.58 -11.49
N LEU A 267 3.61 7.68 -10.82
CA LEU A 267 4.77 7.66 -9.93
C LEU A 267 4.53 6.78 -8.69
N HIS A 268 3.31 6.76 -8.15
CA HIS A 268 2.92 5.89 -7.05
C HIS A 268 3.05 4.41 -7.43
N GLU A 269 2.36 4.00 -8.49
CA GLU A 269 2.36 2.60 -8.93
C GLU A 269 3.74 2.16 -9.47
N ALA A 270 4.50 3.05 -10.11
CA ALA A 270 5.87 2.75 -10.50
C ALA A 270 6.78 2.49 -9.28
N GLY A 271 6.56 3.15 -8.15
CA GLY A 271 7.32 2.91 -6.93
C GLY A 271 7.05 1.52 -6.36
N HIS A 272 5.78 1.09 -6.36
CA HIS A 272 5.40 -0.29 -6.08
C HIS A 272 6.05 -1.28 -7.06
N ALA A 273 5.97 -1.00 -8.36
CA ALA A 273 6.51 -1.90 -9.37
C ALA A 273 8.03 -2.05 -9.26
N LEU A 274 8.74 -0.96 -8.99
CA LEU A 274 10.18 -0.96 -8.79
C LEU A 274 10.60 -1.69 -7.52
N TYR A 275 9.76 -1.77 -6.48
CA TYR A 275 10.08 -2.62 -5.35
C TYR A 275 10.09 -4.09 -5.77
N GLU A 276 9.00 -4.55 -6.38
CA GLU A 276 8.82 -5.94 -6.86
C GLU A 276 9.91 -6.36 -7.87
N GLN A 277 10.22 -5.50 -8.84
CA GLN A 277 11.27 -5.78 -9.84
C GLN A 277 12.69 -5.80 -9.27
N ASN A 278 12.91 -5.19 -8.10
CA ASN A 278 14.24 -5.07 -7.48
C ASN A 278 14.42 -5.97 -6.26
N LEU A 279 13.45 -6.83 -5.96
CA LEU A 279 13.63 -7.95 -5.03
C LEU A 279 14.82 -8.82 -5.48
N ASN A 280 15.44 -9.54 -4.55
CA ASN A 280 16.57 -10.40 -4.90
C ASN A 280 16.13 -11.55 -5.83
N SER A 281 16.60 -11.54 -7.07
CA SER A 281 16.22 -12.50 -8.12
C SER A 281 16.64 -13.93 -7.83
N ASP A 282 17.68 -14.13 -7.02
CA ASP A 282 18.10 -15.47 -6.56
C ASP A 282 17.03 -16.14 -5.67
N TRP A 283 16.11 -15.35 -5.12
CA TRP A 283 15.07 -15.79 -4.19
C TRP A 283 13.67 -15.86 -4.81
N MET A 284 13.53 -15.67 -6.13
CA MET A 284 12.23 -15.58 -6.83
C MET A 284 11.22 -16.67 -6.46
N PHE A 285 11.65 -17.89 -6.17
CA PHE A 285 10.72 -18.98 -5.82
C PHE A 285 10.82 -19.44 -4.36
N GLN A 286 11.30 -18.55 -3.50
CA GLN A 286 11.53 -18.81 -2.08
C GLN A 286 10.66 -17.85 -1.24
N PRO A 287 10.20 -18.29 -0.04
CA PRO A 287 9.43 -17.42 0.87
C PRO A 287 10.09 -16.05 1.12
N ILE A 288 11.41 -16.05 1.31
CA ILE A 288 12.22 -14.86 1.55
C ILE A 288 12.27 -13.89 0.36
N GLY A 289 11.97 -14.35 -0.86
CA GLY A 289 11.96 -13.53 -2.07
C GLY A 289 10.73 -12.63 -2.22
N SER A 290 9.78 -12.69 -1.28
CA SER A 290 8.62 -11.79 -1.27
C SER A 290 8.95 -10.39 -0.74
N ALA A 291 8.04 -9.43 -0.92
CA ALA A 291 8.07 -8.16 -0.19
C ALA A 291 7.95 -8.38 1.33
N SER A 292 8.56 -7.49 2.12
CA SER A 292 8.62 -7.61 3.60
C SER A 292 7.27 -7.36 4.28
N SER A 293 6.54 -6.31 3.87
CA SER A 293 5.25 -5.92 4.43
C SER A 293 4.54 -4.90 3.54
N TYR A 294 3.27 -4.64 3.83
CA TYR A 294 2.47 -3.64 3.09
C TYR A 294 2.98 -2.22 3.29
N GLY A 295 3.46 -1.86 4.47
CA GLY A 295 3.97 -0.53 4.80
C GLY A 295 5.33 -0.30 4.18
N VAL A 296 6.22 -1.31 4.16
CA VAL A 296 7.46 -1.20 3.38
C VAL A 296 7.12 -1.05 1.89
N HIS A 297 6.13 -1.76 1.39
CA HIS A 297 5.68 -1.66 0.00
C HIS A 297 5.07 -0.29 -0.34
N GLU A 298 4.24 0.28 0.56
CA GLU A 298 3.69 1.63 0.46
C GLU A 298 4.77 2.71 0.57
N SER A 299 5.82 2.49 1.36
CA SER A 299 6.93 3.43 1.41
C SER A 299 7.59 3.57 0.02
N GLN A 300 7.73 2.49 -0.76
CA GLN A 300 8.31 2.62 -2.09
C GLN A 300 7.44 3.42 -3.07
N SER A 301 6.11 3.29 -2.99
CA SER A 301 5.20 4.11 -3.81
C SER A 301 5.22 5.58 -3.39
N ARG A 302 5.13 5.85 -2.08
CA ARG A 302 5.12 7.21 -1.52
C ARG A 302 6.45 7.93 -1.69
N PHE A 303 7.57 7.20 -1.70
CA PHE A 303 8.87 7.78 -1.94
C PHE A 303 8.95 8.35 -3.36
N LEU A 304 8.56 7.56 -4.36
CA LEU A 304 8.61 8.02 -5.73
C LEU A 304 7.51 9.06 -6.04
N GLU A 305 6.29 8.86 -5.55
CA GLU A 305 5.18 9.81 -5.71
C GLU A 305 5.50 11.17 -5.08
N ASN A 306 5.89 11.18 -3.81
CA ASN A 306 5.89 12.39 -2.99
C ASN A 306 7.31 12.90 -2.70
N MET A 307 8.20 12.03 -2.23
CA MET A 307 9.56 12.42 -1.88
C MET A 307 10.32 12.87 -3.12
N ILE A 308 10.09 12.24 -4.27
CA ILE A 308 10.63 12.64 -5.58
C ILE A 308 9.60 13.45 -6.36
N GLY A 309 8.48 12.86 -6.77
CA GLY A 309 7.55 13.41 -7.77
C GLY A 309 6.91 14.75 -7.42
N ARG A 310 6.69 15.01 -6.13
CA ARG A 310 6.15 16.30 -5.63
C ARG A 310 7.23 17.26 -5.13
N SER A 311 8.50 16.91 -5.25
CA SER A 311 9.60 17.75 -4.77
C SER A 311 9.85 18.96 -5.68
N PRO A 312 10.32 20.10 -5.13
CA PRO A 312 10.75 21.24 -5.93
C PRO A 312 11.82 20.86 -6.96
N GLU A 313 12.74 19.96 -6.59
CA GLU A 313 13.83 19.52 -7.46
C GLU A 313 13.32 18.78 -8.70
N PHE A 314 12.37 17.85 -8.52
CA PHE A 314 11.79 17.11 -9.65
C PHE A 314 10.91 18.01 -10.52
N LEU A 315 10.08 18.85 -9.89
CA LEU A 315 9.19 19.74 -10.63
C LEU A 315 9.97 20.78 -11.45
N GLN A 316 11.11 21.27 -10.95
CA GLN A 316 12.01 22.11 -11.75
C GLN A 316 12.43 21.44 -13.07
N TYR A 317 12.74 20.13 -13.04
CA TYR A 317 13.08 19.34 -14.22
C TYR A 317 11.87 19.05 -15.12
N TYR A 318 10.74 18.68 -14.51
CA TYR A 318 9.59 18.13 -15.24
C TYR A 318 8.67 19.21 -15.84
N LEU A 319 8.54 20.38 -15.22
CA LEU A 319 7.60 21.43 -15.68
C LEU A 319 7.80 21.87 -17.14
N PRO A 320 9.03 22.03 -17.68
CA PRO A 320 9.23 22.30 -19.11
C PRO A 320 8.65 21.20 -20.02
N GLN A 321 8.82 19.93 -19.64
CA GLN A 321 8.32 18.77 -20.39
C GLN A 321 6.79 18.71 -20.31
N PHE A 322 6.22 18.89 -19.11
CA PHE A 322 4.79 18.99 -18.88
C PHE A 322 4.13 20.06 -19.79
N ARG A 323 4.72 21.25 -19.91
CA ARG A 323 4.21 22.32 -20.79
C ARG A 323 4.27 21.92 -22.26
N ASN A 324 5.35 21.28 -22.69
CA ASN A 324 5.51 20.83 -24.06
C ASN A 324 4.48 19.75 -24.42
N GLN A 325 4.34 18.71 -23.58
CA GLN A 325 3.42 17.60 -23.78
C GLN A 325 1.96 18.06 -23.77
N THR A 326 1.61 18.99 -22.88
CA THR A 326 0.26 19.59 -22.85
C THR A 326 0.00 20.55 -24.02
N GLY A 327 1.00 20.86 -24.85
CA GLY A 327 0.87 21.71 -26.03
C GLY A 327 0.74 23.19 -25.69
N GLY A 328 1.41 23.64 -24.62
CA GLY A 328 1.36 25.01 -24.15
C GLY A 328 0.09 25.38 -23.39
N LEU A 329 -0.77 24.40 -23.06
CA LEU A 329 -2.04 24.65 -22.35
C LEU A 329 -1.85 25.36 -21.01
N PHE A 330 -0.68 25.22 -20.39
CA PHE A 330 -0.34 25.85 -19.12
C PHE A 330 0.67 27.00 -19.26
N ALA A 331 1.02 27.44 -20.48
CA ALA A 331 2.09 28.42 -20.75
C ALA A 331 1.96 29.76 -20.01
N ASP A 332 0.73 30.14 -19.64
CA ASP A 332 0.36 31.34 -18.89
C ASP A 332 0.50 31.20 -17.36
N VAL A 333 0.58 29.98 -16.84
CA VAL A 333 0.74 29.71 -15.40
C VAL A 333 2.22 29.83 -15.02
N LYS A 334 2.55 30.43 -13.88
CA LYS A 334 3.94 30.54 -13.38
C LYS A 334 4.42 29.23 -12.76
N ASP A 335 5.72 28.97 -12.79
CA ASP A 335 6.31 27.74 -12.24
C ASP A 335 6.08 27.62 -10.72
N ASP A 336 6.25 28.71 -9.95
CA ASP A 336 5.98 28.72 -8.51
C ASP A 336 4.51 28.36 -8.21
N LEU A 337 3.58 28.84 -9.02
CA LEU A 337 2.15 28.56 -8.87
C LEU A 337 1.83 27.10 -9.20
N LEU A 338 2.48 26.50 -10.21
CA LEU A 338 2.37 25.07 -10.50
C LEU A 338 2.95 24.21 -9.36
N LEU A 339 4.12 24.59 -8.86
CA LEU A 339 4.78 23.93 -7.72
C LEU A 339 3.88 23.93 -6.48
N GLN A 340 3.31 25.09 -6.14
CA GLN A 340 2.36 25.24 -5.04
C GLN A 340 1.08 24.42 -5.27
N SER A 341 0.51 24.49 -6.49
CA SER A 341 -0.76 23.82 -6.81
C SER A 341 -0.67 22.29 -6.79
N PHE A 342 0.50 21.73 -7.07
CA PHE A 342 0.76 20.29 -6.93
C PHE A 342 1.01 19.82 -5.49
N ASN A 343 1.14 20.76 -4.55
CA ASN A 343 1.44 20.53 -3.14
C ASN A 343 0.42 21.21 -2.21
N LEU A 344 -0.81 21.46 -2.68
CA LEU A 344 -1.84 22.07 -1.85
C LEU A 344 -2.20 21.17 -0.67
N VAL A 345 -2.45 21.79 0.47
CA VAL A 345 -2.99 21.13 1.66
C VAL A 345 -4.45 21.48 1.79
N LYS A 346 -5.34 20.49 1.63
CA LYS A 346 -6.79 20.69 1.64
C LYS A 346 -7.43 19.62 2.51
N PRO A 347 -7.74 19.92 3.79
CA PRO A 347 -8.54 19.02 4.62
C PRO A 347 -9.81 18.62 3.90
N SER A 348 -10.01 17.32 3.74
CA SER A 348 -11.10 16.76 2.94
C SER A 348 -11.71 15.55 3.64
N LEU A 349 -12.76 14.98 3.05
CA LEU A 349 -13.41 13.79 3.59
C LEU A 349 -12.79 12.50 3.05
N ILE A 350 -12.32 12.55 1.79
CA ILE A 350 -11.98 11.38 0.99
C ILE A 350 -10.48 11.05 1.10
N ARG A 351 -10.18 9.96 1.81
CA ARG A 351 -8.80 9.51 2.08
C ARG A 351 -7.97 9.34 0.81
N ILE A 352 -8.53 8.75 -0.24
CA ILE A 352 -7.80 8.48 -1.49
C ILE A 352 -7.56 9.75 -2.32
N GLU A 353 -8.19 10.87 -1.96
CA GLU A 353 -8.01 12.19 -2.58
C GLU A 353 -7.21 13.14 -1.68
N ALA A 354 -6.81 12.68 -0.49
CA ALA A 354 -6.15 13.50 0.52
C ALA A 354 -4.71 13.86 0.10
N ASP A 355 -4.29 15.06 0.47
CA ASP A 355 -2.92 15.52 0.22
C ASP A 355 -1.91 14.88 1.18
N GLU A 356 -0.63 15.08 0.90
CA GLU A 356 0.48 14.46 1.63
C GLU A 356 0.48 14.76 3.14
N VAL A 357 0.00 15.94 3.57
CA VAL A 357 -0.02 16.33 4.98
C VAL A 357 -1.24 15.74 5.68
N THR A 358 -2.40 15.71 5.02
CA THR A 358 -3.66 15.27 5.63
C THR A 358 -3.89 13.76 5.53
N TYR A 359 -3.29 13.08 4.55
CA TYR A 359 -3.53 11.66 4.26
C TYR A 359 -3.35 10.75 5.48
N SER A 360 -2.23 10.87 6.19
CA SER A 360 -1.96 10.02 7.35
C SER A 360 -2.95 10.24 8.50
N LEU A 361 -3.58 11.43 8.61
CA LEU A 361 -4.62 11.66 9.62
C LEU A 361 -5.86 10.80 9.33
N HIS A 362 -6.27 10.64 8.07
CA HIS A 362 -7.36 9.73 7.71
C HIS A 362 -7.08 8.28 8.14
N VAL A 363 -5.84 7.83 8.00
CA VAL A 363 -5.41 6.49 8.41
C VAL A 363 -5.41 6.35 9.93
N ILE A 364 -4.87 7.35 10.64
CA ILE A 364 -4.83 7.37 12.12
C ILE A 364 -6.24 7.28 12.69
N ILE A 365 -7.22 8.00 12.13
CA ILE A 365 -8.62 7.92 12.56
C ILE A 365 -9.16 6.48 12.48
N ARG A 366 -8.90 5.78 11.37
CA ARG A 366 -9.34 4.38 11.19
C ARG A 366 -8.65 3.43 12.14
N PHE A 367 -7.35 3.62 12.37
CA PHE A 367 -6.60 2.85 13.36
C PHE A 367 -7.15 3.06 14.77
N GLU A 368 -7.41 4.30 15.19
CA GLU A 368 -7.98 4.60 16.51
C GLU A 368 -9.38 4.00 16.68
N ILE A 369 -10.20 4.02 15.62
CA ILE A 369 -11.50 3.34 15.58
C ILE A 369 -11.34 1.83 15.75
N GLU A 370 -10.49 1.18 14.96
CA GLU A 370 -10.25 -0.26 15.06
C GLU A 370 -9.72 -0.64 16.45
N LYS A 371 -8.75 0.10 16.97
CA LYS A 371 -8.21 -0.11 18.32
C LYS A 371 -9.30 0.02 19.39
N ALA A 372 -10.18 1.01 19.29
CA ALA A 372 -11.30 1.16 20.22
C ALA A 372 -12.33 0.04 20.08
N LEU A 373 -12.66 -0.37 18.85
CA LEU A 373 -13.60 -1.45 18.58
C LEU A 373 -13.10 -2.79 19.12
N PHE A 374 -11.88 -3.19 18.78
CA PHE A 374 -11.34 -4.50 19.18
C PHE A 374 -10.89 -4.57 20.64
N SER A 375 -10.79 -3.43 21.33
CA SER A 375 -10.63 -3.39 22.79
C SER A 375 -11.97 -3.38 23.55
N GLY A 376 -13.11 -3.36 22.83
CA GLY A 376 -14.45 -3.28 23.42
C GLY A 376 -14.78 -1.93 24.04
N LYS A 377 -14.06 -0.86 23.64
CA LYS A 377 -14.31 0.50 24.11
C LYS A 377 -15.51 1.15 23.40
N ILE A 378 -15.80 0.71 22.17
CA ILE A 378 -16.95 1.15 21.37
C ILE A 378 -17.57 -0.07 20.67
N ASP A 379 -18.86 0.02 20.36
CA ASP A 379 -19.58 -0.97 19.55
C ASP A 379 -19.72 -0.50 18.09
N ILE A 380 -20.18 -1.39 17.20
CA ILE A 380 -20.40 -1.06 15.79
C ILE A 380 -21.40 0.10 15.62
N GLY A 381 -22.41 0.16 16.49
CA GLY A 381 -23.41 1.25 16.47
C GLY A 381 -22.82 2.64 16.72
N ASP A 382 -21.67 2.74 17.39
CA ASP A 382 -21.03 4.01 17.75
C ASP A 382 -20.11 4.54 16.63
N LEU A 383 -19.78 3.72 15.63
CA LEU A 383 -18.82 4.07 14.58
C LEU A 383 -19.13 5.37 13.84
N PRO A 384 -20.38 5.67 13.43
CA PRO A 384 -20.68 6.93 12.75
C PRO A 384 -20.32 8.16 13.60
N GLN A 385 -20.67 8.14 14.89
CA GLN A 385 -20.41 9.26 15.79
C GLN A 385 -18.91 9.41 16.04
N PHE A 386 -18.22 8.31 16.39
CA PHE A 386 -16.79 8.32 16.67
C PHE A 386 -15.98 8.80 15.45
N TRP A 387 -16.38 8.38 14.25
CA TRP A 387 -15.81 8.84 12.99
C TRP A 387 -15.95 10.35 12.83
N ASN A 388 -17.16 10.88 13.01
CA ASN A 388 -17.45 12.30 12.81
C ASN A 388 -16.69 13.19 13.81
N GLU A 389 -16.63 12.78 15.08
CA GLU A 389 -15.87 13.47 16.12
C GLU A 389 -14.38 13.54 15.76
N LYS A 390 -13.80 12.43 15.30
CA LYS A 390 -12.38 12.38 14.92
C LYS A 390 -12.03 13.16 13.67
N TYR A 391 -12.92 13.17 12.67
CA TYR A 391 -12.73 14.00 11.47
C TYR A 391 -12.80 15.50 11.77
N GLU A 392 -13.72 15.92 12.64
CA GLU A 392 -13.76 17.30 13.11
C GLU A 392 -12.51 17.64 13.93
N GLU A 393 -12.10 16.76 14.86
CA GLU A 393 -10.95 16.98 15.75
C GLU A 393 -9.62 17.12 14.99
N TYR A 394 -9.35 16.22 14.03
CA TYR A 394 -8.04 16.16 13.37
C TYR A 394 -7.97 16.91 12.06
N LEU A 395 -9.07 17.01 11.31
CA LEU A 395 -9.11 17.65 9.99
C LEU A 395 -9.94 18.94 9.97
N GLY A 396 -10.75 19.22 11.00
CA GLY A 396 -11.62 20.40 11.02
C GLY A 396 -12.72 20.37 9.96
N VAL A 397 -13.14 19.18 9.53
CA VAL A 397 -14.16 18.99 8.49
C VAL A 397 -15.41 18.31 9.04
N GLN A 398 -16.57 18.86 8.68
CA GLN A 398 -17.85 18.29 9.03
C GLN A 398 -18.24 17.19 8.05
N VAL A 399 -18.54 16.01 8.60
CA VAL A 399 -19.03 14.86 7.83
C VAL A 399 -20.54 15.03 7.59
N PRO A 400 -21.01 15.19 6.34
CA PRO A 400 -22.41 15.50 6.07
C PRO A 400 -23.34 14.30 6.22
N ASN A 401 -22.81 13.09 6.04
CA ASN A 401 -23.56 11.83 6.10
C ASN A 401 -22.62 10.61 6.11
N ASP A 402 -23.17 9.44 6.42
CA ASP A 402 -22.41 8.19 6.60
C ASP A 402 -21.78 7.69 5.30
N SER A 403 -22.38 7.96 4.13
CA SER A 403 -21.79 7.62 2.82
C SER A 403 -20.48 8.34 2.52
N ARG A 404 -20.33 9.57 3.02
CA ARG A 404 -19.09 10.37 2.97
C ARG A 404 -18.30 10.30 4.29
N GLY A 405 -18.77 9.50 5.23
CA GLY A 405 -18.18 9.26 6.54
C GLY A 405 -17.73 7.81 6.67
N VAL A 406 -18.25 7.13 7.69
CA VAL A 406 -17.90 5.75 8.07
C VAL A 406 -18.01 4.72 6.93
N MET A 407 -18.91 4.91 5.94
CA MET A 407 -19.07 4.01 4.79
C MET A 407 -18.21 4.39 3.57
N GLN A 408 -17.30 5.35 3.72
CA GLN A 408 -16.41 5.79 2.65
C GLN A 408 -15.61 4.64 2.01
N ASP A 409 -15.00 3.80 2.84
CA ASP A 409 -14.06 2.77 2.43
C ASP A 409 -14.71 1.38 2.47
N THR A 410 -14.36 0.52 1.51
CA THR A 410 -14.87 -0.86 1.46
C THR A 410 -14.15 -1.83 2.42
N HIS A 411 -13.03 -1.41 3.02
CA HIS A 411 -12.09 -2.29 3.72
C HIS A 411 -12.75 -3.12 4.84
N TRP A 412 -13.51 -2.47 5.73
CA TRP A 412 -14.21 -3.17 6.82
C TRP A 412 -15.31 -4.10 6.30
N ALA A 413 -16.03 -3.69 5.25
CA ALA A 413 -17.00 -4.57 4.58
C ALA A 413 -16.31 -5.83 4.01
N SER A 414 -15.07 -5.69 3.53
CA SER A 414 -14.22 -6.78 3.05
C SER A 414 -13.58 -7.62 4.18
N GLY A 415 -13.70 -7.21 5.44
CA GLY A 415 -13.07 -7.84 6.59
C GLY A 415 -11.57 -7.57 6.69
N TYR A 416 -11.07 -6.47 6.10
CA TYR A 416 -9.69 -6.01 6.25
C TYR A 416 -9.58 -5.09 7.46
N TYR A 417 -9.09 -5.65 8.56
CA TYR A 417 -8.83 -4.99 9.83
C TYR A 417 -7.34 -5.07 10.15
N GLY A 418 -6.75 -4.04 10.76
CA GLY A 418 -5.29 -3.95 10.92
C GLY A 418 -4.56 -3.63 9.61
N TYR A 419 -5.30 -3.41 8.53
CA TYR A 419 -4.76 -3.10 7.20
C TYR A 419 -4.41 -1.62 7.05
N PHE A 420 -5.32 -0.72 7.43
CA PHE A 420 -5.12 0.72 7.25
C PHE A 420 -3.79 1.25 7.80
N PRO A 421 -3.29 0.81 8.97
CA PRO A 421 -2.02 1.30 9.49
C PRO A 421 -0.85 1.20 8.51
N SER A 422 -0.82 0.20 7.63
CA SER A 422 0.27 0.02 6.66
C SER A 422 0.46 1.26 5.77
N TYR A 423 -0.64 1.96 5.42
CA TYR A 423 -0.57 3.17 4.60
C TYR A 423 0.21 4.31 5.26
N ALA A 424 -0.08 4.61 6.53
CA ALA A 424 0.63 5.68 7.26
C ALA A 424 2.01 5.21 7.74
N LEU A 425 2.19 3.91 8.01
CA LEU A 425 3.52 3.33 8.24
C LEU A 425 4.43 3.50 7.01
N GLY A 426 3.88 3.41 5.79
CA GLY A 426 4.63 3.72 4.57
C GLY A 426 5.27 5.11 4.60
N ASN A 427 4.48 6.14 4.94
CA ASN A 427 5.00 7.51 5.11
C ASN A 427 6.04 7.62 6.23
N VAL A 428 5.86 6.89 7.35
CA VAL A 428 6.84 6.86 8.44
C VAL A 428 8.16 6.24 7.97
N PHE A 429 8.10 5.09 7.31
CA PHE A 429 9.27 4.41 6.76
C PHE A 429 9.96 5.28 5.71
N ASP A 430 9.22 5.99 4.87
CA ASP A 430 9.80 6.94 3.91
C ASP A 430 10.63 8.04 4.54
N GLY A 431 10.13 8.65 5.61
CA GLY A 431 10.92 9.63 6.35
C GLY A 431 12.24 9.02 6.86
N MET A 432 12.18 7.77 7.34
CA MET A 432 13.34 7.04 7.84
C MET A 432 14.33 6.73 6.69
N TRP A 433 13.86 6.22 5.56
CA TRP A 433 14.66 5.96 4.35
C TRP A 433 15.31 7.23 3.83
N LEU A 434 14.53 8.31 3.70
CA LEU A 434 15.00 9.61 3.25
C LEU A 434 16.12 10.14 4.15
N SER A 435 15.99 10.00 5.47
CA SER A 435 17.03 10.44 6.40
C SER A 435 18.33 9.66 6.22
N ALA A 436 18.26 8.35 5.98
CA ALA A 436 19.43 7.52 5.71
C ALA A 436 20.03 7.83 4.33
N LEU A 437 19.22 7.96 3.29
CA LEU A 437 19.64 8.36 1.95
C LEU A 437 20.37 9.70 1.94
N ASN A 438 19.83 10.71 2.63
CA ASN A 438 20.47 12.04 2.72
C ASN A 438 21.86 12.00 3.38
N LYS A 439 22.11 11.01 4.23
CA LYS A 439 23.42 10.81 4.87
C LYS A 439 24.38 10.08 3.94
N ASP A 440 23.91 9.05 3.26
CA ASP A 440 24.75 8.16 2.44
C ASP A 440 25.04 8.73 1.05
N VAL A 441 24.11 9.49 0.49
CA VAL A 441 24.19 10.09 -0.86
C VAL A 441 23.79 11.58 -0.83
N PRO A 442 24.54 12.47 -0.17
CA PRO A 442 24.09 13.84 0.12
C PRO A 442 23.63 14.68 -1.09
N ASP A 443 24.22 14.43 -2.27
CA ASP A 443 23.96 15.22 -3.49
C ASP A 443 22.87 14.61 -4.39
N TRP A 444 22.14 13.59 -3.94
CA TRP A 444 21.15 12.89 -4.78
C TRP A 444 20.06 13.84 -5.32
N ARG A 445 19.68 14.86 -4.54
CA ARG A 445 18.71 15.90 -4.93
C ARG A 445 19.18 16.75 -6.11
N GLU A 446 20.49 16.98 -6.26
CA GLU A 446 21.02 17.68 -7.43
C GLU A 446 20.86 16.83 -8.71
N SER A 447 20.96 15.51 -8.59
CA SER A 447 20.70 14.61 -9.72
C SER A 447 19.21 14.63 -10.13
N VAL A 448 18.30 14.75 -9.16
CA VAL A 448 16.86 14.88 -9.43
C VAL A 448 16.54 16.15 -10.25
N LYS A 449 17.23 17.27 -10.00
CA LYS A 449 17.08 18.50 -10.80
C LYS A 449 17.47 18.33 -12.27
N GLU A 450 18.27 17.31 -12.58
CA GLU A 450 18.66 16.94 -13.93
C GLU A 450 17.82 15.79 -14.50
N GLY A 451 16.78 15.34 -13.79
CA GLY A 451 15.95 14.21 -14.18
C GLY A 451 16.59 12.83 -13.96
N LYS A 452 17.67 12.75 -13.19
CA LYS A 452 18.39 11.50 -12.91
C LYS A 452 18.00 10.98 -11.53
N LEU A 453 17.16 9.94 -11.51
CA LEU A 453 16.68 9.35 -10.27
C LEU A 453 17.57 8.21 -9.74
N ASN A 454 18.45 7.65 -10.59
CA ASN A 454 19.29 6.49 -10.27
C ASN A 454 20.04 6.61 -8.93
N PRO A 455 20.65 7.75 -8.53
CA PRO A 455 21.35 7.81 -7.24
C PRO A 455 20.45 7.47 -6.04
N ALA A 456 19.18 7.89 -6.07
CA ALA A 456 18.22 7.56 -5.03
C ALA A 456 17.66 6.15 -5.20
N MET A 457 17.27 5.78 -6.43
CA MET A 457 16.64 4.49 -6.69
C MET A 457 17.61 3.31 -6.55
N ASP A 458 18.89 3.47 -6.91
CA ASP A 458 19.94 2.47 -6.68
C ASP A 458 20.23 2.30 -5.19
N TRP A 459 20.15 3.38 -4.40
CA TRP A 459 20.25 3.29 -2.95
C TRP A 459 19.05 2.55 -2.34
N MET A 460 17.82 2.83 -2.79
CA MET A 460 16.62 2.09 -2.37
C MET A 460 16.71 0.62 -2.74
N LYS A 461 17.13 0.32 -3.99
CA LYS A 461 17.37 -1.04 -4.46
C LYS A 461 18.33 -1.79 -3.54
N LYS A 462 19.49 -1.21 -3.26
CA LYS A 462 20.54 -1.85 -2.47
C LYS A 462 20.15 -2.04 -1.01
N ASN A 463 19.58 -1.01 -0.39
CA ASN A 463 19.40 -0.98 1.07
C ASN A 463 18.01 -1.41 1.51
N VAL A 464 17.01 -1.42 0.63
CA VAL A 464 15.64 -1.79 0.98
C VAL A 464 15.17 -2.96 0.11
N HIS A 465 15.16 -2.80 -1.22
CA HIS A 465 14.49 -3.77 -2.10
C HIS A 465 15.19 -5.14 -2.10
N HIS A 466 16.52 -5.16 -2.21
CA HIS A 466 17.31 -6.39 -2.33
C HIS A 466 17.31 -7.24 -1.05
N HIS A 467 16.85 -6.70 0.08
CA HIS A 467 16.62 -7.49 1.28
C HIS A 467 15.34 -8.33 1.22
N SER A 468 14.43 -8.06 0.27
CA SER A 468 13.17 -8.79 0.12
C SER A 468 12.47 -8.97 1.47
N ASN A 469 12.23 -10.22 1.90
CA ASN A 469 11.65 -10.55 3.20
C ASN A 469 12.68 -11.19 4.15
N MET A 470 13.95 -10.78 4.07
CA MET A 470 15.00 -11.21 5.00
C MET A 470 14.71 -10.74 6.43
N TYR A 471 14.18 -9.53 6.58
CA TYR A 471 13.91 -8.90 7.86
C TYR A 471 12.42 -8.61 8.02
N ASP A 472 11.92 -8.76 9.24
CA ASP A 472 10.63 -8.21 9.63
C ASP A 472 10.72 -6.66 9.60
N PRO A 473 9.60 -5.94 9.41
CA PRO A 473 9.64 -4.51 9.06
C PRO A 473 10.41 -3.63 10.07
N LEU A 474 10.23 -3.86 11.36
CA LEU A 474 10.94 -3.13 12.41
C LEU A 474 12.45 -3.41 12.41
N ASP A 475 12.85 -4.64 12.09
CA ASP A 475 14.27 -5.01 11.99
C ASP A 475 14.89 -4.41 10.72
N LEU A 476 14.16 -4.41 9.61
CA LEU A 476 14.60 -3.75 8.38
C LEU A 476 14.88 -2.25 8.62
N VAL A 477 13.99 -1.56 9.34
CA VAL A 477 14.22 -0.16 9.72
C VAL A 477 15.54 0.02 10.46
N LYS A 478 15.86 -0.86 11.42
CA LYS A 478 17.13 -0.79 12.17
C LYS A 478 18.33 -1.09 11.28
N VAL A 479 18.23 -2.09 10.41
CA VAL A 479 19.30 -2.48 9.48
C VAL A 479 19.67 -1.33 8.55
N VAL A 480 18.67 -0.64 8.01
CA VAL A 480 18.89 0.43 7.02
C VAL A 480 19.25 1.76 7.66
N THR A 481 18.67 2.09 8.81
CA THR A 481 18.74 3.45 9.36
C THR A 481 19.60 3.54 10.63
N GLY A 482 19.89 2.39 11.26
CA GLY A 482 20.55 2.32 12.56
C GLY A 482 19.69 2.84 13.73
N SER A 483 18.39 3.07 13.52
CA SER A 483 17.49 3.69 14.51
C SER A 483 16.18 2.90 14.63
N GLU A 484 15.49 3.09 15.76
CA GLU A 484 14.12 2.61 15.94
C GLU A 484 13.13 3.42 15.12
N MET A 485 11.96 2.85 14.82
CA MET A 485 10.88 3.52 14.09
C MET A 485 10.41 4.80 14.80
N SER A 486 10.32 5.91 14.06
CA SER A 486 9.84 7.21 14.52
C SER A 486 9.24 8.00 13.37
N ALA A 487 8.22 8.81 13.65
CA ALA A 487 7.59 9.71 12.69
C ALA A 487 8.37 11.02 12.49
N LYS A 488 9.32 11.36 13.39
CA LYS A 488 10.09 12.61 13.33
C LYS A 488 10.77 12.88 11.99
N PRO A 489 11.43 11.90 11.32
CA PRO A 489 12.06 12.17 10.04
C PRO A 489 11.06 12.59 8.95
N PHE A 490 9.87 11.97 8.93
CA PHE A 490 8.80 12.31 8.00
C PHE A 490 8.23 13.70 8.28
N LEU A 491 7.94 14.02 9.54
CA LEU A 491 7.48 15.35 9.96
C LEU A 491 8.49 16.44 9.58
N LYS A 492 9.78 16.21 9.86
CA LYS A 492 10.86 17.14 9.47
C LYS A 492 10.94 17.32 7.97
N TYR A 493 10.71 16.27 7.19
CA TYR A 493 10.65 16.38 5.73
C TYR A 493 9.50 17.28 5.29
N LEU A 494 8.29 17.07 5.81
CA LEU A 494 7.13 17.90 5.48
C LEU A 494 7.36 19.36 5.88
N GLU A 495 7.85 19.61 7.10
CA GLU A 495 8.18 20.97 7.56
C GLU A 495 9.13 21.69 6.58
N ASN A 496 10.26 21.06 6.25
CA ASN A 496 11.25 21.64 5.35
C ASN A 496 10.73 21.81 3.92
N LYS A 497 9.95 20.87 3.41
CA LYS A 497 9.40 20.92 2.05
C LYS A 497 8.40 22.06 1.94
N PHE A 498 7.43 22.11 2.84
CA PHE A 498 6.34 23.06 2.76
C PHE A 498 6.80 24.49 3.11
N GLU A 499 7.79 24.67 3.99
CA GLU A 499 8.43 25.98 4.24
C GLU A 499 9.18 26.54 3.01
N LYS A 500 9.65 25.68 2.11
CA LYS A 500 10.29 26.12 0.86
C LYS A 500 9.27 26.47 -0.24
N ILE A 501 8.07 25.88 -0.20
CA ILE A 501 7.03 26.03 -1.23
C ILE A 501 6.10 27.22 -0.94
N PHE A 502 5.78 27.43 0.34
CA PHE A 502 4.85 28.44 0.85
C PHE A 502 5.56 29.43 1.75
#